data_AF-A0A8S2VDG3-F1
#
_entry.id   AF-A0A8S2VDG3-F1
#
_cell.length_a   1.000
_cell.length_b   1.000
_cell.length_c   1.000
_cell.angle_alpha   90.00
_cell.angle_beta   90.00
_cell.angle_gamma   90.00
#
_symmetry.space_group_name_H-M   'P 1'
#
loop_
_entity.id
_entity.type
_entity.pdbx_description
1 polymer ?
#
loop_
_entity_poly.entity_id
_entity_poly.type
_entity_poly.pdbx_seq_one_letter_code
_entity_poly.pdbx_strand_id
1 'polypeptide(L)'
;RDHIFEDSYRELSRRSLEDWKHRFYIVFDDEEGPDADDILHEWYSLLLRSMFDPVYALFMINPDDGSTYLPNPLSHCNVNHSQYFKFIGRTIAKA
;
A
#
# COMPACT_ATOMS: atom_id res chain seq x y z
N ARG A 1 1.02 11.82 6.53
CA ARG A 1 1.38 10.40 6.84
C ARG A 1 0.17 9.57 7.27
N ASP A 2 -0.84 10.17 7.91
CA ASP A 2 -1.98 9.47 8.51
C ASP A 2 -2.90 8.72 7.54
N HIS A 3 -2.91 9.11 6.26
CA HIS A 3 -3.76 8.51 5.21
C HIS A 3 -2.93 7.88 4.09
N ILE A 4 -1.75 7.33 4.43
CA ILE A 4 -0.77 6.89 3.43
C ILE A 4 -1.33 5.87 2.44
N PHE A 5 -2.21 4.96 2.87
CA PHE A 5 -2.78 3.94 2.00
C PHE A 5 -3.74 4.56 0.98
N GLU A 6 -4.71 5.35 1.44
CA GLU A 6 -5.72 5.99 0.59
C GLU A 6 -5.10 7.01 -0.35
N ASP A 7 -4.17 7.84 0.13
CA ASP A 7 -3.49 8.83 -0.70
C ASP A 7 -2.63 8.16 -1.78
N SER A 8 -1.86 7.13 -1.41
CA SER A 8 -1.07 6.38 -2.38
C SER A 8 -1.95 5.67 -3.40
N TYR A 9 -3.06 5.06 -2.96
CA TYR A 9 -4.02 4.44 -3.85
C TYR A 9 -4.63 5.48 -4.81
N ARG A 10 -5.04 6.66 -4.31
CA ARG A 10 -5.62 7.72 -5.13
C ARG A 10 -4.66 8.17 -6.23
N GLU A 11 -3.39 8.35 -5.91
CA GLU A 11 -2.38 8.85 -6.86
C GLU A 11 -1.90 7.80 -7.87
N LEU A 12 -1.79 6.53 -7.45
CA LEU A 12 -1.10 5.50 -8.22
C LEU A 12 -2.03 4.49 -8.90
N SER A 13 -3.24 4.27 -8.38
CA SER A 13 -4.15 3.21 -8.88
C SER A 13 -4.55 3.39 -10.35
N ARG A 14 -4.62 4.64 -10.81
CA ARG A 14 -5.01 5.01 -12.18
C ARG A 14 -3.83 5.13 -13.15
N ARG A 15 -2.59 5.07 -12.65
CA ARG A 15 -1.38 5.20 -13.46
C ARG A 15 -1.20 3.98 -14.37
N SER A 16 -0.60 4.20 -15.54
CA SER A 16 -0.33 3.16 -16.52
C SER A 16 0.81 2.25 -16.05
N LEU A 17 0.95 1.06 -16.65
CA LEU A 17 2.07 0.17 -16.32
C LEU A 17 3.44 0.79 -16.69
N GLU A 18 3.47 1.70 -17.66
CA GLU A 18 4.67 2.44 -18.03
C GLU A 18 5.06 3.44 -16.93
N ASP A 19 4.09 4.21 -16.44
CA ASP A 19 4.29 5.14 -15.32
C ASP A 19 4.86 4.43 -14.08
N TRP A 20 4.35 3.23 -13.79
CA TRP A 20 4.80 2.41 -12.67
C TRP A 20 6.26 1.96 -12.80
N LYS A 21 6.85 1.92 -14.01
CA LYS A 21 8.27 1.56 -14.19
C LYS A 21 9.21 2.70 -13.83
N HIS A 22 8.74 3.93 -13.81
CA HIS A 22 9.57 5.08 -13.45
C HIS A 22 9.94 5.08 -11.96
N ARG A 23 11.00 5.82 -11.63
CA ARG A 23 11.38 6.06 -10.24
C ARG A 23 10.32 6.94 -9.58
N PHE A 24 9.83 6.51 -8.41
CA PHE A 24 8.91 7.33 -7.63
C PHE A 24 9.69 8.38 -6.85
N TYR A 25 9.16 9.60 -6.85
CA TYR A 25 9.59 10.67 -5.97
C TYR A 25 8.44 10.96 -5.03
N ILE A 26 8.65 10.69 -3.74
CA ILE A 26 7.63 10.82 -2.72
C ILE A 26 7.89 12.10 -1.94
N VAL A 27 6.83 12.85 -1.66
CA VAL A 27 6.84 14.04 -0.81
C VAL A 27 5.72 13.85 0.20
N PHE A 28 6.05 13.89 1.49
CA PHE A 28 5.04 13.94 2.54
C PHE A 28 4.59 15.40 2.72
N ASP A 29 3.32 15.60 3.08
CA ASP A 29 2.81 16.93 3.41
C ASP A 29 3.67 17.58 4.51
N ASP A 30 3.99 18.87 4.31
CA ASP A 30 4.73 19.73 5.26
C ASP A 30 6.19 19.33 5.54
N GLU A 31 6.82 18.50 4.69
CA GLU A 31 8.24 18.12 4.85
C GLU A 31 9.11 18.50 3.64
N GLU A 32 10.20 19.23 3.90
CA GLU A 32 11.38 19.28 3.03
C GLU A 32 12.28 18.09 3.38
N GLY A 33 12.13 16.99 2.64
CA GLY A 33 12.92 15.78 2.85
C GLY A 33 14.39 15.98 2.45
N PRO A 34 15.38 15.69 3.32
CA PRO A 34 16.79 15.90 3.01
C PRO A 34 17.36 14.87 2.01
N ASP A 35 16.79 13.65 1.92
CA ASP A 35 17.24 12.58 1.03
C ASP A 35 16.08 11.78 0.41
N ALA A 36 15.99 11.76 -0.93
CA ALA A 36 14.88 11.17 -1.67
C ALA A 36 14.77 9.64 -1.53
N ASP A 37 15.88 8.95 -1.32
CA ASP A 37 15.92 7.49 -1.14
C ASP A 37 15.36 7.07 0.22
N ASP A 38 15.69 7.78 1.29
CA ASP A 38 15.17 7.51 2.64
C ASP A 38 13.66 7.71 2.70
N ILE A 39 13.15 8.78 2.08
CA ILE A 39 11.71 9.05 2.00
C ILE A 39 10.98 7.95 1.20
N LEU A 40 11.59 7.44 0.13
CA LEU A 40 11.01 6.33 -0.64
C LEU A 40 10.95 5.04 0.19
N HIS A 41 12.01 4.72 0.94
CA HIS A 41 12.04 3.57 1.85
C HIS A 41 11.04 3.69 3.00
N GLU A 42 10.90 4.88 3.56
CA GLU A 42 9.89 5.18 4.59
C GLU A 42 8.48 4.97 4.03
N TRP A 43 8.20 5.52 2.84
CA TRP A 43 6.91 5.37 2.17
C TRP A 43 6.54 3.90 1.94
N TYR A 44 7.46 3.09 1.40
CA TYR A 44 7.20 1.65 1.22
C TYR A 44 6.91 0.96 2.55
N SER A 45 7.68 1.26 3.59
CA SER A 45 7.56 0.62 4.89
C SER A 45 6.20 0.94 5.55
N LEU A 46 5.81 2.22 5.52
CA LEU A 46 4.52 2.67 6.05
C LEU A 46 3.35 2.13 5.21
N LEU A 47 3.48 2.14 3.88
CA LEU A 47 2.45 1.63 2.98
C LEU A 47 2.24 0.14 3.20
N LEU A 48 3.31 -0.68 3.22
CA LEU A 48 3.23 -2.11 3.50
C LEU A 48 2.54 -2.40 4.84
N ARG A 49 2.87 -1.64 5.90
CA ARG A 49 2.18 -1.78 7.19
C ARG A 49 0.69 -1.49 7.08
N SER A 50 0.31 -0.41 6.39
CA SER A 50 -1.09 -0.02 6.23
C SER A 50 -1.92 -1.02 5.42
N MET A 51 -1.31 -1.78 4.50
CA MET A 51 -2.00 -2.83 3.73
C MET A 51 -2.63 -3.92 4.62
N PHE A 52 -2.03 -4.18 5.77
CA PHE A 52 -2.47 -5.19 6.74
C PHE A 52 -3.34 -4.61 7.86
N ASP A 53 -3.72 -3.33 7.78
CA ASP A 53 -4.61 -2.72 8.77
C ASP A 53 -6.00 -3.39 8.69
N PRO A 54 -6.53 -3.90 9.82
CA PRO A 54 -7.85 -4.52 9.86
C PRO A 54 -8.98 -3.61 9.37
N VAL A 55 -8.81 -2.27 9.40
CA VAL A 55 -9.81 -1.30 8.93
C VAL A 55 -10.19 -1.50 7.46
N TYR A 56 -9.25 -1.96 6.63
CA TYR A 56 -9.51 -2.21 5.21
C TYR A 56 -10.12 -3.59 4.94
N ALA A 57 -10.11 -4.47 5.95
CA ALA A 57 -10.59 -5.85 5.87
C ALA A 57 -9.98 -6.67 4.71
N LEU A 58 -8.76 -6.35 4.27
CA LEU A 58 -8.12 -6.99 3.11
C LEU A 58 -7.42 -8.30 3.46
N PHE A 59 -6.68 -8.32 4.55
CA PHE A 59 -5.97 -9.50 5.03
C PHE A 59 -6.38 -9.84 6.45
N MET A 60 -6.11 -11.07 6.85
CA MET A 60 -6.26 -11.56 8.21
C MET A 60 -5.02 -12.35 8.61
N ILE A 61 -4.74 -12.39 9.91
CA ILE A 61 -3.69 -13.26 10.44
C ILE A 61 -4.11 -14.71 10.20
N ASN A 62 -3.16 -15.52 9.73
CA ASN A 62 -3.32 -16.95 9.55
C ASN A 62 -3.60 -17.60 10.91
N PRO A 63 -4.76 -18.24 11.12
CA PRO A 63 -5.10 -18.86 12.40
C PRO A 63 -4.20 -20.07 12.74
N ASP A 64 -3.57 -20.71 11.75
CA ASP A 64 -2.74 -21.90 11.96
C ASP A 64 -1.38 -21.59 12.59
N ASP A 65 -0.78 -20.44 12.26
CA ASP A 65 0.58 -20.07 12.67
C ASP A 65 0.65 -18.75 13.44
N GLY A 66 -0.35 -17.87 13.31
CA GLY A 66 -0.43 -16.62 14.06
C GLY A 66 0.57 -15.53 13.64
N SER A 67 1.48 -15.79 12.69
CA SER A 67 2.50 -14.83 12.26
C SER A 67 2.45 -14.44 10.78
N THR A 68 1.69 -15.19 9.96
CA THR A 68 1.53 -14.92 8.52
C THR A 68 0.19 -14.27 8.21
N TYR A 69 0.08 -13.58 7.07
CA TYR A 69 -1.17 -12.96 6.61
C TYR A 69 -1.74 -13.72 5.40
N LEU A 70 -3.06 -13.87 5.37
CA LEU A 70 -3.83 -14.45 4.28
C LEU A 70 -4.88 -13.44 3.78
N PRO A 71 -5.30 -13.49 2.50
CA PRO A 71 -6.43 -12.70 2.03
C PRO A 71 -7.67 -13.01 2.88
N ASN A 72 -8.36 -11.97 3.34
CA ASN A 72 -9.57 -12.13 4.13
C ASN A 72 -10.72 -12.60 3.21
N PRO A 73 -11.33 -13.78 3.45
CA PRO A 73 -12.46 -14.27 2.66
C PRO A 73 -13.69 -13.35 2.78
N LEU A 74 -13.76 -12.54 3.84
CA LEU A 74 -14.80 -11.55 4.06
C LEU A 74 -14.45 -10.15 3.51
N SER A 75 -13.37 -10.02 2.74
CA SER A 75 -12.93 -8.72 2.18
C SER A 75 -13.98 -8.00 1.34
N HIS A 76 -14.97 -8.72 0.80
CA HIS A 76 -16.09 -8.16 0.06
C HIS A 76 -16.95 -7.15 0.86
N CYS A 77 -16.82 -7.12 2.20
CA CYS A 77 -17.42 -6.06 3.01
C CYS A 77 -16.84 -4.66 2.70
N ASN A 78 -15.62 -4.60 2.16
CA ASN A 78 -15.04 -3.41 1.58
C ASN A 78 -15.35 -3.37 0.08
N VAL A 79 -16.15 -2.39 -0.34
CA VAL A 79 -16.58 -2.22 -1.74
C VAL A 79 -15.41 -2.04 -2.73
N ASN A 80 -14.25 -1.57 -2.27
CA ASN A 80 -13.06 -1.34 -3.07
C ASN A 80 -12.04 -2.50 -2.99
N HIS A 81 -12.35 -3.60 -2.31
CA HIS A 81 -11.38 -4.66 -2.00
C HIS A 81 -10.65 -5.20 -3.24
N SER A 82 -11.36 -5.40 -4.34
CA SER A 82 -10.80 -5.94 -5.58
C SER A 82 -9.78 -4.97 -6.20
N GLN A 83 -10.05 -3.66 -6.15
CA GLN A 83 -9.13 -2.64 -6.65
C GLN A 83 -7.95 -2.46 -5.70
N TYR A 84 -8.16 -2.55 -4.39
CA TYR A 84 -7.10 -2.52 -3.39
C TYR A 84 -6.14 -3.70 -3.54
N PHE A 85 -6.63 -4.94 -3.71
CA PHE A 85 -5.75 -6.09 -3.99
C PHE A 85 -4.91 -5.89 -5.25
N LYS A 86 -5.51 -5.34 -6.32
CA LYS A 86 -4.77 -5.03 -7.55
C LYS A 86 -3.69 -3.97 -7.32
N PHE A 87 -4.00 -2.92 -6.56
CA PHE A 87 -3.03 -1.89 -6.19
C PHE A 87 -1.89 -2.46 -5.36
N ILE A 88 -2.21 -3.22 -4.30
CA ILE A 88 -1.24 -3.89 -3.43
C ILE A 88 -0.31 -4.80 -4.24
N GLY A 89 -0.87 -5.62 -5.13
CA GLY A 89 -0.07 -6.50 -5.99
C GLY A 89 0.90 -5.73 -6.88
N ARG A 90 0.49 -4.56 -7.41
CA ARG A 90 1.38 -3.68 -8.19
C ARG A 90 2.47 -3.06 -7.35
N THR A 91 2.15 -2.60 -6.14
CA THR A 91 3.11 -2.04 -5.19
C THR A 91 4.16 -3.06 -4.78
N ILE A 92 3.76 -4.27 -4.43
CA ILE A 92 4.68 -5.36 -4.05
C ILE A 92 5.59 -5.74 -5.23
N ALA A 93 5.06 -5.79 -6.45
CA ALA A 93 5.86 -6.10 -7.64
C ALA A 93 6.88 -4.99 -8.02
N LYS A 94 6.70 -3.78 -7.49
CA LYS A 94 7.54 -2.61 -7.76
C LYS A 94 8.66 -2.40 -6.73
N ALA A 95 8.43 -2.83 -5.49
CA ALA A 95 9.37 -2.81 -4.37
C ALA A 95 10.57 -3.73 -4.65
#